data_AF-A0A151UHB7-F1
#
_entry.id   AF-A0A151UHB7-F1
#
_cell.length_a   1.000
_cell.length_b   1.000
_cell.length_c   1.000
_cell.angle_alpha   90.00
_cell.angle_beta   90.00
_cell.angle_gamma   90.00
#
_symmetry.space_group_name_H-M   'P 1'
#
loop_
_entity.id
_entity.type
_entity.pdbx_description
1 polymer ?
#
loop_
_entity_poly.entity_id
_entity_poly.type
_entity_poly.pdbx_seq_one_letter_code
_entity_poly.pdbx_strand_id
1 'polypeptide(L)'
;MGDNVWAQLKAHWESLSFKNRSEINKRNRESIDGASLHTGGSIPHRVHWKRMKEAKLGKDPSLSEFYFRTHQKKDHSWVGPHAEFAYVSSQSLIFISSAN
;
A
#
# COMPACT_ATOMS: atom_id res chain seq x y z
N MET A 1 -16.11 -0.11 -33.20
CA MET A 1 -17.14 -0.60 -32.26
C MET A 1 -18.49 -0.11 -32.76
N GLY A 2 -19.51 -0.97 -32.82
CA GLY A 2 -20.83 -0.56 -33.32
C GLY A 2 -21.68 0.14 -32.26
N ASP A 3 -22.59 1.02 -32.71
CA ASP A 3 -23.45 1.85 -31.85
C ASP A 3 -24.25 1.06 -30.80
N ASN A 4 -24.58 -0.20 -31.10
CA ASN A 4 -25.26 -1.11 -30.18
C ASN A 4 -24.41 -1.41 -28.93
N VAL A 5 -23.11 -1.68 -29.09
CA VAL A 5 -22.20 -1.93 -27.97
C VAL A 5 -22.06 -0.68 -27.10
N TRP A 6 -22.02 0.51 -27.73
CA TRP A 6 -21.97 1.77 -27.02
C TRP A 6 -23.23 2.05 -26.19
N ALA A 7 -24.41 1.76 -26.75
CA ALA A 7 -25.67 1.90 -26.02
C ALA A 7 -25.74 0.96 -24.80
N GLN A 8 -25.29 -0.29 -24.95
CA GLN A 8 -25.25 -1.26 -23.85
C GLN A 8 -24.31 -0.84 -22.72
N LEU A 9 -23.12 -0.33 -23.04
CA LEU A 9 -22.17 0.17 -22.04
C LEU A 9 -22.75 1.36 -21.25
N LYS A 10 -23.38 2.31 -21.94
CA LYS A 10 -24.06 3.43 -21.28
C LYS A 10 -25.16 2.94 -20.34
N ALA A 11 -26.02 2.04 -20.79
CA ALA A 11 -27.07 1.47 -19.96
C ALA A 11 -26.51 0.75 -18.72
N HIS A 12 -25.38 0.02 -18.88
CA HIS A 12 -24.70 -0.63 -17.76
C HIS A 12 -24.12 0.39 -16.77
N TRP A 13 -23.43 1.44 -17.23
CA TRP A 13 -22.87 2.46 -16.34
C TRP A 13 -23.94 3.30 -15.63
N GLU A 14 -25.09 3.51 -16.27
CA GLU A 14 -26.23 4.19 -15.66
C GLU A 14 -26.99 3.33 -14.65
N SER A 15 -26.75 2.02 -14.65
CA SER A 15 -27.40 1.09 -13.73
C SER A 15 -27.06 1.38 -12.27
N LEU A 16 -28.04 1.19 -11.38
CA LEU A 16 -27.88 1.47 -9.95
C LEU A 16 -26.77 0.61 -9.32
N SER A 17 -26.63 -0.64 -9.75
CA SER A 17 -25.60 -1.56 -9.24
C SER A 17 -24.19 -1.07 -9.58
N PHE A 18 -23.98 -0.59 -10.81
CA PHE A 18 -22.70 -0.02 -11.22
C PHE A 18 -22.39 1.26 -10.45
N LYS A 19 -23.34 2.20 -10.37
CA LYS A 19 -23.16 3.46 -9.63
C LYS A 19 -22.84 3.20 -8.16
N ASN A 20 -23.57 2.31 -7.50
CA ASN A 20 -23.30 1.94 -6.10
C ASN A 20 -21.88 1.38 -5.92
N ARG A 21 -21.45 0.47 -6.80
CA ARG A 21 -20.09 -0.08 -6.76
C ARG A 21 -19.03 1.00 -7.06
N SER A 22 -19.32 1.91 -7.99
CA SER A 22 -18.44 3.04 -8.31
C SER A 22 -18.24 3.96 -7.11
N GLU A 23 -19.32 4.31 -6.41
CA GLU A 23 -19.26 5.15 -5.20
C GLU A 23 -18.53 4.46 -4.03
N ILE A 24 -18.75 3.16 -3.82
CA ILE A 24 -17.97 2.38 -2.85
C ILE A 24 -16.49 2.41 -3.22
N ASN A 25 -16.15 2.13 -4.47
CA ASN A 25 -14.77 2.15 -4.94
C ASN A 25 -14.13 3.55 -4.82
N LYS A 26 -14.91 4.62 -5.03
CA LYS A 26 -14.47 5.99 -4.84
C LYS A 26 -14.14 6.24 -3.36
N ARG A 27 -15.05 5.90 -2.44
CA ARG A 27 -14.81 5.99 -1.00
C ARG A 27 -13.59 5.17 -0.56
N ASN A 28 -13.42 3.97 -1.10
CA ASN A 28 -12.25 3.13 -0.80
C ASN A 28 -10.93 3.72 -1.32
N ARG A 29 -10.95 4.46 -2.42
CA ARG A 29 -9.78 5.20 -2.91
C ARG A 29 -9.50 6.46 -2.09
N GLU A 30 -10.55 7.12 -1.62
CA GLU A 30 -10.46 8.30 -0.76
C GLU A 30 -10.09 7.94 0.68
N SER A 31 -10.38 6.72 1.13
CA SER A 31 -9.94 6.25 2.44
C SER A 31 -8.43 6.14 2.46
N ILE A 32 -7.78 7.04 3.19
CA ILE A 32 -6.33 7.02 3.53
C ILE A 32 -6.03 5.90 4.55
N ASP A 33 -7.00 5.02 4.79
CA ASP A 33 -6.97 4.04 5.87
C ASP A 33 -6.48 2.65 5.43
N GLY A 34 -6.01 2.53 4.19
CA GLY A 34 -5.47 1.27 3.69
C GLY A 34 -4.14 0.90 4.36
N ALA A 35 -4.06 -0.27 4.99
CA ALA A 35 -2.80 -0.85 5.47
C ALA A 35 -1.76 -1.09 4.35
N SER A 36 -2.17 -0.97 3.07
CA SER A 36 -1.31 -1.11 1.89
C SER A 36 -0.76 0.24 1.37
N LEU A 37 -0.94 1.34 2.10
CA LEU A 37 -0.28 2.60 1.73
C LEU A 37 1.24 2.45 1.83
N HIS A 38 1.93 2.77 0.75
CA HIS A 38 3.38 2.68 0.63
C HIS A 38 3.88 3.87 -0.20
N THR A 39 5.07 4.38 0.12
CA THR A 39 5.72 5.47 -0.64
C THR A 39 6.46 4.97 -1.88
N GLY A 40 6.59 3.65 -2.06
CA GLY A 40 7.35 3.04 -3.15
C GLY A 40 6.72 3.15 -4.54
N GLY A 41 5.43 3.51 -4.63
CA GLY A 41 4.70 3.55 -5.90
C GLY A 41 4.74 2.19 -6.62
N SER A 42 4.89 2.19 -7.94
CA SER A 42 4.92 0.95 -8.74
C SER A 42 6.22 0.14 -8.64
N ILE A 43 7.09 0.43 -7.67
CA ILE A 43 8.39 -0.24 -7.52
C ILE A 43 8.21 -1.46 -6.60
N PRO A 44 8.55 -2.67 -7.06
CA PRO A 44 8.45 -3.87 -6.23
C PRO A 44 9.39 -3.81 -5.01
N HIS A 45 8.97 -4.38 -3.88
CA HIS A 45 9.77 -4.47 -2.66
C HIS A 45 11.18 -5.06 -2.88
N ARG A 46 11.31 -6.08 -3.73
CA ARG A 46 12.61 -6.70 -4.06
C ARG A 46 13.58 -5.71 -4.72
N VAL A 47 13.07 -4.78 -5.53
CA VAL A 47 13.88 -3.71 -6.15
C VAL A 47 14.29 -2.69 -5.10
N HIS A 48 13.39 -2.31 -4.19
CA HIS A 48 13.74 -1.45 -3.06
C HIS A 48 14.83 -2.07 -2.18
N TRP A 49 14.69 -3.35 -1.84
CA TRP A 49 15.67 -4.08 -1.03
C TRP A 49 17.04 -4.11 -1.71
N LYS A 50 17.08 -4.46 -3.00
CA LYS A 50 18.31 -4.48 -3.80
C LYS A 50 19.01 -3.11 -3.79
N ARG A 51 18.27 -2.02 -4.05
CA ARG A 51 18.81 -0.65 -4.03
C ARG A 51 19.35 -0.25 -2.66
N MET A 52 18.67 -0.65 -1.58
CA MET A 52 19.16 -0.41 -0.21
C MET A 52 20.45 -1.18 0.07
N LYS A 53 20.54 -2.44 -0.35
CA LYS A 53 21.74 -3.27 -0.22
C LYS A 53 22.92 -2.66 -0.99
N GLU A 54 22.69 -2.21 -2.21
CA GLU A 54 23.69 -1.52 -3.04
C GLU A 54 24.19 -0.23 -2.39
N ALA A 55 23.27 0.60 -1.87
CA ALA A 55 23.63 1.82 -1.12
C ALA A 55 24.40 1.54 0.18
N LYS A 56 24.27 0.33 0.72
CA LYS A 56 24.96 -0.17 1.92
C LYS A 56 26.22 -0.99 1.59
N LEU A 57 26.83 -0.78 0.43
CA LEU A 57 28.04 -1.48 0.00
C LEU A 57 27.92 -3.02 0.07
N GLY A 58 26.72 -3.53 -0.23
CA GLY A 58 26.43 -4.96 -0.23
C GLY A 58 25.90 -5.53 1.08
N LYS A 59 25.78 -4.75 2.16
CA LYS A 59 25.16 -5.20 3.42
C LYS A 59 23.64 -5.19 3.33
N ASP A 60 22.99 -6.29 3.73
CA ASP A 60 21.54 -6.35 3.75
C ASP A 60 20.94 -5.34 4.74
N PRO A 61 19.88 -4.61 4.36
CA PRO A 61 19.15 -3.75 5.28
C PRO A 61 18.42 -4.59 6.33
N SER A 62 18.17 -4.02 7.51
CA SER A 62 17.26 -4.63 8.48
C SER A 62 15.82 -4.52 8.00
N LEU A 63 14.94 -5.37 8.54
CA LEU A 63 13.51 -5.31 8.25
C LEU A 63 12.93 -3.94 8.65
N SER A 64 13.33 -3.39 9.80
CA SER A 64 12.89 -2.07 10.26
C SER A 64 13.33 -0.95 9.30
N GLU A 65 14.59 -0.96 8.85
CA GLU A 65 15.09 0.04 7.90
C GLU A 65 14.34 -0.03 6.57
N PHE A 66 14.08 -1.24 6.09
CA PHE A 66 13.29 -1.45 4.87
C PHE A 66 11.84 -0.97 5.04
N TYR A 67 11.24 -1.25 6.19
CA TYR A 67 9.88 -0.83 6.51
C TYR A 67 9.76 0.70 6.58
N PHE A 68 10.65 1.37 7.31
CA PHE A 68 10.69 2.84 7.36
C PHE A 68 10.88 3.45 5.97
N ARG A 69 11.76 2.88 5.13
CA ARG A 69 11.98 3.38 3.77
C ARG A 69 10.73 3.35 2.90
N THR A 70 9.83 2.39 3.12
CA THR A 70 8.65 2.13 2.27
C THR A 70 7.34 2.64 2.87
N HIS A 71 7.30 2.90 4.18
CA HIS A 71 6.09 3.27 4.92
C HIS A 71 6.22 4.58 5.70
N GLN A 72 7.36 5.28 5.58
CA GLN A 72 7.49 6.69 5.99
C GLN A 72 7.71 7.60 4.78
N LYS A 73 7.28 8.85 4.94
CA LYS A 73 7.54 9.95 4.02
C LYS A 73 8.95 10.51 4.27
N LYS A 74 9.36 11.48 3.45
CA LYS A 74 10.69 12.11 3.56
C LYS A 74 10.91 12.87 4.88
N ASP A 75 9.84 13.34 5.50
CA ASP A 75 9.85 14.00 6.81
C ASP A 75 9.79 13.01 7.99
N HIS A 76 9.94 11.71 7.72
CA HIS A 76 9.82 10.61 8.68
C HIS A 76 8.43 10.38 9.28
N SER A 77 7.40 11.10 8.82
CA SER A 77 6.01 10.80 9.18
C SER A 77 5.54 9.51 8.51
N TRP A 78 4.66 8.77 9.17
CA TRP A 78 4.04 7.58 8.60
C TRP A 78 3.15 7.92 7.42
N VAL A 79 3.06 7.01 6.45
CA VAL A 79 2.13 7.13 5.31
C VAL A 79 0.66 7.08 5.75
N GLY A 80 0.39 6.45 6.91
CA GLY A 80 -0.92 6.38 7.53
C GLY A 80 -0.86 5.69 8.90
N PRO A 81 -1.93 5.76 9.70
CA PRO A 81 -1.97 5.21 11.06
C PRO A 81 -1.77 3.68 11.08
N HIS A 82 -2.24 2.98 10.05
CA HIS A 82 -2.07 1.54 9.91
C HIS A 82 -0.62 1.10 9.74
N ALA A 83 0.20 1.91 9.06
CA ALA A 83 1.62 1.61 8.87
C ALA A 83 2.38 1.64 10.20
N GLU A 84 2.08 2.63 11.04
CA GLU A 84 2.62 2.76 12.39
C GLU A 84 2.17 1.60 13.27
N PHE A 85 0.87 1.35 13.32
CA PHE A 85 0.28 0.28 14.11
C PHE A 85 0.91 -1.08 13.77
N ALA A 86 1.00 -1.43 12.48
CA ALA A 86 1.58 -2.69 12.04
C ALA A 86 3.06 -2.84 12.45
N TYR A 87 3.85 -1.75 12.38
CA TYR A 87 5.23 -1.77 12.86
C TYR A 87 5.30 -2.06 14.35
N VAL A 88 4.55 -1.30 15.17
CA VAL A 88 4.53 -1.46 16.62
C VAL A 88 4.09 -2.87 17.02
N SER A 89 3.02 -3.39 16.40
CA SER A 89 2.55 -4.76 16.64
C SER A 89 3.60 -5.81 16.27
N SER A 90 4.30 -5.64 15.15
CA SER A 90 5.35 -6.59 14.72
C SER A 90 6.52 -6.63 15.70
N GLN A 91 6.91 -5.49 16.26
CA GLN A 91 7.98 -5.40 17.26
C GLN A 91 7.60 -6.08 18.58
N SER A 92 6.35 -5.92 19.02
CA SER A 92 5.84 -6.59 20.23
C SER A 92 5.81 -8.12 20.08
N LEU A 93 5.46 -8.64 18.90
CA LEU A 93 5.48 -10.08 18.62
C LEU A 93 6.91 -10.65 18.64
N ILE A 94 7.88 -9.93 18.09
CA ILE A 94 9.30 -10.32 18.12
C ILE A 94 9.80 -10.41 19.56
N PHE A 95 9.41 -9.46 20.41
CA PHE A 95 9.81 -9.45 21.83
C PHE A 95 9.26 -10.66 22.60
N ILE A 96 7.99 -11.03 22.39
CA ILE A 96 7.37 -12.22 23.00
C ILE A 96 8.03 -13.51 22.50
N SER A 97 8.33 -13.59 21.19
CA SER A 97 8.98 -14.78 20.61
C SER A 97 10.43 -14.95 21.03
N SER A 98 11.11 -13.91 21.49
CA SER A 98 12.51 -13.96 21.92
C SER A 98 12.66 -14.22 23.43
N ALA A 99 11.55 -14.25 24.16
CA ALA A 99 11.50 -14.47 25.61
C ALA A 99 11.13 -15.91 26.00
N ASN A 100 10.94 -16.81 25.02
CA ASN A 100 10.66 -18.24 25.20
C ASN A 100 11.80 -19.10 24.68
#